data_AF-A0A5N6Q4E9-F1
#
_entry.id   AF-A0A5N6Q4E9-F1
#
_cell.length_a   1.000
_cell.length_b   1.000
_cell.length_c   1.000
_cell.angle_alpha   90.00
_cell.angle_beta   90.00
_cell.angle_gamma   90.00
#
_symmetry.space_group_name_H-M   'P 1'
#
loop_
_entity.id
_entity.type
_entity.pdbx_description
1 polymer ?
#
loop_
_entity_poly.entity_id
_entity_poly.type
_entity_poly.pdbx_seq_one_letter_code
_entity_poly.pdbx_strand_id
1 'polypeptide(L)'
;MDSTETLRNKCAACYRQFNKKEHLVEHMRTSYHSVHEPICGICGKCSRSFESLREHLIGPLPKAECARVFREHGCDICLTILSSRSALKVHRDACQLSHANGLLSRFASLGVQDDLRIDNWNAKAVSLACKMVGGGSDGSLDLCAKVCIIDEYENILFRSYVKPYLPVTNYRYEITGIRPEYLRDAMPLKQVQRKIQDFLCNGEPIWKIRPRGGRARILVGHGLDHILKCLDLEYPAKLIFIIYRDTANYPPLMKTSKLSNSLKYLTKAYLGYDIHTGLEDPYEDCVATMRLYRRMKSQAHRNENYPLATDPQNKNNFASWRQSELERMNPDELLSISRSDFYCWCLDNKDYV
;
A
#
# COMPACT_ATOMS: atom_id res chain seq x y z
N MET A 1 -29.35 25.02 -38.76
CA MET A 1 -28.59 23.96 -39.45
C MET A 1 -27.85 23.19 -38.38
N ASP A 2 -28.30 21.96 -38.17
CA ASP A 2 -27.96 21.09 -37.06
C ASP A 2 -26.46 20.86 -36.91
N SER A 3 -25.95 21.20 -35.72
CA SER A 3 -24.71 20.65 -35.20
C SER A 3 -24.92 19.15 -35.01
N THR A 4 -24.46 18.35 -35.97
CA THR A 4 -24.32 16.90 -35.79
C THR A 4 -23.38 16.65 -34.61
N GLU A 5 -23.97 16.45 -33.42
CA GLU A 5 -23.27 15.86 -32.28
C GLU A 5 -22.73 14.51 -32.77
N THR A 6 -21.44 14.49 -33.14
CA THR A 6 -20.74 13.24 -33.38
C THR A 6 -20.89 12.44 -32.11
N LEU A 7 -21.61 11.31 -32.18
CA LEU A 7 -21.91 10.46 -31.04
C LEU A 7 -20.57 9.91 -30.50
N ARG A 8 -19.97 10.60 -29.54
CA ARG A 8 -18.63 10.26 -29.03
C ARG A 8 -18.75 9.03 -28.15
N ASN A 9 -17.86 8.07 -28.37
CA ASN A 9 -17.79 6.84 -27.59
C ASN A 9 -17.17 7.17 -26.23
N LYS A 10 -17.99 7.23 -25.17
CA LYS A 10 -17.55 7.61 -23.83
C LYS A 10 -17.32 6.37 -22.96
N CYS A 11 -16.19 6.30 -22.27
CA CYS A 11 -15.95 5.28 -21.24
C CYS A 11 -16.89 5.49 -20.04
N ALA A 12 -17.55 4.43 -19.58
CA ALA A 12 -18.46 4.48 -18.42
C ALA A 12 -17.73 4.74 -17.09
N ALA A 13 -16.46 4.34 -16.97
CA ALA A 13 -15.67 4.48 -15.74
C ALA A 13 -14.92 5.81 -15.64
N CYS A 14 -14.06 6.14 -16.61
CA CYS A 14 -13.19 7.32 -16.53
C CYS A 14 -13.73 8.54 -17.30
N TYR A 15 -14.83 8.38 -18.04
CA TYR A 15 -15.46 9.41 -18.87
C TYR A 15 -14.62 9.98 -20.02
N ARG A 16 -13.49 9.34 -20.37
CA ARG A 16 -12.75 9.66 -21.59
C ARG A 16 -13.63 9.43 -22.82
N GLN A 17 -13.52 10.32 -23.80
CA GLN A 17 -14.28 10.29 -25.04
C GLN A 17 -13.37 9.88 -26.20
N PHE A 18 -13.91 9.07 -27.10
CA PHE A 18 -13.21 8.55 -28.28
C PHE A 18 -14.05 8.80 -29.52
N ASN A 19 -13.39 9.21 -30.61
CA ASN A 19 -14.05 9.43 -31.90
C ASN A 19 -14.52 8.11 -32.55
N LYS A 20 -13.85 7.00 -32.24
CA LYS A 20 -14.14 5.68 -32.78
C LYS A 20 -14.34 4.65 -31.67
N LYS A 21 -15.21 3.68 -31.92
CA LYS A 21 -15.51 2.59 -30.99
C LYS A 21 -14.30 1.70 -30.73
N GLU A 22 -13.51 1.42 -31.77
CA GLU A 22 -12.27 0.64 -31.70
C GLU A 22 -11.30 1.19 -30.62
N HIS A 23 -11.14 2.50 -30.54
CA HIS A 23 -10.27 3.15 -29.55
C HIS A 23 -10.84 3.07 -28.13
N LEU A 24 -12.17 3.09 -27.96
CA LEU A 24 -12.79 2.86 -26.66
C LEU A 24 -12.53 1.43 -26.19
N VAL A 25 -12.66 0.44 -27.08
CA VAL A 25 -12.38 -0.97 -26.75
C VAL A 25 -10.91 -1.15 -26.34
N GLU A 26 -9.98 -0.56 -27.08
CA GLU A 26 -8.54 -0.65 -26.76
C GLU A 26 -8.20 0.05 -25.44
N HIS A 27 -8.86 1.17 -25.15
CA HIS A 27 -8.76 1.82 -23.85
C HIS A 27 -9.25 0.91 -22.72
N MET A 28 -10.39 0.23 -22.88
CA MET A 28 -10.92 -0.67 -21.84
C MET A 28 -10.00 -1.88 -21.60
N ARG A 29 -9.35 -2.41 -22.63
CA ARG A 29 -8.37 -3.51 -22.51
C ARG A 29 -7.19 -3.15 -21.61
N THR A 30 -6.71 -1.92 -21.72
CA THR A 30 -5.46 -1.46 -21.10
C THR A 30 -5.67 -0.69 -19.80
N SER A 31 -6.89 -0.29 -19.49
CA SER A 31 -7.19 0.55 -18.31
C SER A 31 -7.67 -0.22 -17.09
N TYR A 32 -8.11 -1.47 -17.25
CA TYR A 32 -8.41 -2.38 -16.13
C TYR A 32 -9.39 -1.79 -15.09
N HIS A 33 -10.39 -1.05 -15.59
CA HIS A 33 -11.35 -0.39 -14.73
C HIS A 33 -12.11 -1.39 -13.86
N SER A 34 -12.25 -1.08 -12.57
CA SER A 34 -12.96 -1.95 -11.64
C SER A 34 -13.53 -1.15 -10.46
N VAL A 35 -14.41 -1.80 -9.69
CA VAL A 35 -14.95 -1.26 -8.44
C VAL A 35 -13.90 -1.06 -7.34
N HIS A 36 -12.69 -1.61 -7.52
CA HIS A 36 -11.58 -1.52 -6.57
C HIS A 36 -10.66 -0.32 -6.82
N GLU A 37 -10.85 0.40 -7.92
CA GLU A 37 -10.16 1.65 -8.18
C GLU A 37 -10.75 2.80 -7.35
N PRO A 38 -9.95 3.83 -6.99
CA PRO A 38 -10.48 5.05 -6.38
C PRO A 38 -11.57 5.72 -7.22
N ILE A 39 -12.76 5.90 -6.64
CA ILE A 39 -13.91 6.51 -7.31
C ILE A 39 -14.24 7.87 -6.68
N CYS A 40 -14.53 8.86 -7.52
CA CYS A 40 -15.07 10.13 -7.04
C CYS A 40 -16.50 9.96 -6.51
N GLY A 41 -16.70 10.20 -5.21
CA GLY A 41 -18.02 10.13 -4.58
C GLY A 41 -19.07 11.14 -5.06
N ILE A 42 -18.70 12.09 -5.92
CA ILE A 42 -19.60 13.12 -6.47
C ILE A 42 -20.04 12.77 -7.89
N CYS A 43 -19.08 12.43 -8.77
CA CYS A 43 -19.39 12.20 -10.17
C CYS A 43 -19.22 10.75 -10.64
N GLY A 44 -18.79 9.83 -9.78
CA GLY A 44 -18.61 8.40 -10.13
C GLY A 44 -17.37 8.09 -10.98
N LYS A 45 -16.52 9.08 -11.29
CA LYS A 45 -15.33 8.86 -12.11
C LYS A 45 -14.33 7.94 -11.41
N CYS A 46 -13.97 6.84 -12.06
CA CYS A 46 -12.86 5.98 -11.65
C CYS A 46 -11.52 6.65 -11.95
N SER A 47 -10.60 6.55 -11.01
CA SER A 47 -9.24 7.09 -11.07
C SER A 47 -8.27 5.97 -10.77
N ARG A 48 -7.14 5.94 -11.48
CA ARG A 48 -6.14 4.88 -11.32
C ARG A 48 -5.50 4.87 -9.94
N SER A 49 -5.28 6.04 -9.36
CA SER A 49 -4.72 6.22 -8.02
C SER A 49 -5.45 7.29 -7.24
N PHE A 50 -5.29 7.28 -5.92
CA PHE A 50 -5.81 8.31 -5.03
C PHE A 50 -5.20 9.68 -5.33
N GLU A 51 -4.00 9.73 -5.90
CA GLU A 51 -3.38 10.97 -6.36
C GLU A 51 -4.15 11.56 -7.55
N SER A 52 -4.50 10.74 -8.57
CA SER A 52 -5.38 11.19 -9.66
C SER A 52 -6.76 11.63 -9.16
N LEU A 53 -7.31 10.95 -8.15
CA LEU A 53 -8.58 11.34 -7.54
C LEU A 53 -8.44 12.67 -6.78
N ARG A 54 -7.33 12.85 -6.06
CA ARG A 54 -7.00 14.11 -5.37
C ARG A 54 -6.85 15.25 -6.35
N GLU A 55 -6.14 15.05 -7.47
CA GLU A 55 -6.02 16.05 -8.54
C GLU A 55 -7.39 16.44 -9.12
N HIS A 56 -8.27 15.46 -9.29
CA HIS A 56 -9.63 15.69 -9.79
C HIS A 56 -10.49 16.56 -8.85
N LEU A 57 -10.27 16.46 -7.54
CA LEU A 57 -11.06 17.11 -6.50
C LEU A 57 -10.47 18.47 -6.05
N ILE A 58 -9.16 18.51 -5.82
CA ILE A 58 -8.42 19.64 -5.22
C ILE A 58 -7.10 19.97 -5.93
N GLY A 59 -6.85 19.38 -7.10
CA GLY A 59 -5.65 19.63 -7.89
C GLY A 59 -5.64 21.00 -8.59
N PRO A 60 -4.65 21.24 -9.46
CA PRO A 60 -4.53 22.50 -10.19
C PRO A 60 -5.66 22.74 -11.20
N LEU A 61 -6.21 21.66 -11.77
CA LEU A 61 -7.32 21.70 -12.74
C LEU A 61 -8.44 20.74 -12.30
N PRO A 62 -9.15 21.04 -11.20
CA PRO A 62 -10.16 20.14 -10.67
C PRO A 62 -11.46 20.31 -11.47
N LYS A 63 -12.32 19.29 -11.47
CA LYS A 63 -13.64 19.40 -12.12
C LYS A 63 -14.50 20.34 -11.27
N ALA A 64 -14.92 21.48 -11.85
CA ALA A 64 -15.56 22.58 -11.12
C ALA A 64 -16.66 22.14 -10.14
N GLU A 65 -17.60 21.31 -10.59
CA GLU A 65 -18.69 20.83 -9.75
C GLU A 65 -18.21 19.90 -8.62
N CYS A 66 -17.27 19.01 -8.92
CA CYS A 66 -16.69 18.13 -7.89
C CYS A 66 -15.91 18.95 -6.86
N ALA A 67 -15.11 19.92 -7.31
CA ALA A 67 -14.32 20.79 -6.44
C ALA A 67 -15.22 21.62 -5.52
N ARG A 68 -16.34 22.13 -6.03
CA ARG A 68 -17.32 22.92 -5.28
C ARG A 68 -17.91 22.11 -4.12
N VAL A 69 -18.42 20.91 -4.41
CA VAL A 69 -19.01 20.03 -3.38
C VAL A 69 -17.94 19.54 -2.41
N PHE A 70 -16.76 19.14 -2.91
CA PHE A 70 -15.66 18.65 -2.08
C PHE A 70 -15.14 19.72 -1.10
N ARG A 71 -15.09 20.99 -1.51
CA ARG A 71 -14.65 22.08 -0.61
C ARG A 71 -15.51 22.20 0.64
N GLU A 72 -16.80 21.88 0.53
CA GLU A 72 -17.74 22.04 1.64
C GLU A 72 -17.89 20.76 2.47
N HIS A 73 -17.76 19.60 1.84
CA HIS A 73 -18.14 18.31 2.44
C HIS A 73 -17.03 17.26 2.40
N GLY A 74 -15.93 17.51 1.70
CA GLY A 74 -14.86 16.55 1.46
C GLY A 74 -13.78 16.57 2.54
N CYS A 75 -13.31 15.38 2.94
CA CYS A 75 -12.12 15.25 3.77
C CYS A 75 -10.86 15.15 2.88
N ASP A 76 -9.90 16.04 3.09
CA ASP A 76 -8.63 16.09 2.35
C ASP A 76 -7.69 14.90 2.65
N ILE A 77 -7.93 14.15 3.72
CA ILE A 77 -7.09 13.00 4.11
C ILE A 77 -7.57 11.71 3.41
N CYS A 78 -8.85 11.35 3.59
CA CYS A 78 -9.42 10.11 3.06
C CYS A 78 -10.20 10.28 1.75
N LEU A 79 -10.36 11.52 1.26
CA LEU A 79 -11.10 11.88 0.04
C LEU A 79 -12.60 11.50 0.05
N THR A 80 -13.14 11.19 1.22
CA THR A 80 -14.57 10.87 1.41
C THR A 80 -15.40 12.14 1.43
N ILE A 81 -16.63 12.08 0.89
CA ILE A 81 -17.64 13.14 0.97
C ILE A 81 -18.57 12.84 2.14
N LEU A 82 -18.75 13.81 3.02
CA LEU A 82 -19.57 13.70 4.22
C LEU A 82 -20.93 14.37 4.00
N SER A 83 -21.92 14.00 4.83
CA SER A 83 -23.30 14.49 4.69
C SER A 83 -23.48 15.97 5.03
N SER A 84 -22.60 16.55 5.86
CA SER A 84 -22.66 17.94 6.30
C SER A 84 -21.28 18.46 6.73
N ARG A 85 -21.15 19.79 6.82
CA ARG A 85 -19.94 20.44 7.38
C ARG A 85 -19.65 20.02 8.81
N SER A 86 -20.68 19.81 9.63
CA SER A 86 -20.53 19.34 11.01
C SER A 86 -19.98 17.91 11.06
N ALA A 87 -20.50 17.02 10.22
CA ALA A 87 -19.99 15.66 10.08
C ALA A 87 -18.53 15.64 9.58
N LEU A 88 -18.17 16.54 8.65
CA LEU A 88 -16.79 16.71 8.20
C LEU A 88 -15.85 17.11 9.35
N LYS A 89 -16.26 18.05 10.19
CA LYS A 89 -15.42 18.49 11.33
C LYS A 89 -15.14 17.34 12.30
N VAL A 90 -16.19 16.63 12.72
CA VAL A 90 -16.06 15.46 13.61
C VAL A 90 -15.26 14.34 12.95
N HIS A 91 -15.49 14.09 11.66
CA HIS A 91 -14.75 13.09 10.90
C HIS A 91 -13.26 13.44 10.80
N ARG A 92 -12.91 14.71 10.58
CA ARG A 92 -11.51 15.12 10.41
C ARG A 92 -10.66 14.79 11.63
N ASP A 93 -11.19 15.05 12.82
CA ASP A 93 -10.52 14.77 14.09
C ASP A 93 -10.26 13.26 14.29
N ALA A 94 -11.15 12.41 13.79
CA ALA A 94 -10.98 10.95 13.82
C ALA A 94 -10.15 10.39 12.64
N CYS A 95 -10.13 11.10 11.51
CA CYS A 95 -9.46 10.67 10.27
C CYS A 95 -7.96 11.01 10.29
N GLN A 96 -7.61 12.14 10.91
CA GLN A 96 -6.23 12.54 11.15
C GLN A 96 -5.64 11.69 12.27
N LEU A 97 -4.66 10.87 11.92
CA LEU A 97 -3.94 10.08 12.91
C LEU A 97 -2.84 10.94 13.54
N SER A 98 -2.57 10.69 14.81
CA SER A 98 -1.46 11.33 15.52
C SER A 98 -0.15 10.62 15.23
N HIS A 99 0.95 11.36 15.24
CA HIS A 99 2.28 10.76 15.17
C HIS A 99 2.45 9.68 16.25
N ALA A 100 3.13 8.58 15.92
CA ALA A 100 3.39 7.54 16.91
C ALA A 100 4.21 8.15 18.06
N ASN A 101 3.72 8.04 19.29
CA ASN A 101 4.45 8.54 20.45
C ASN A 101 5.68 7.66 20.68
N GLY A 102 6.85 8.17 20.30
CA GLY A 102 8.14 7.49 20.44
C GLY A 102 8.53 7.12 21.87
N LEU A 103 7.74 7.49 22.89
CA LEU A 103 7.91 7.04 24.27
C LEU A 103 7.82 5.51 24.39
N LEU A 104 6.83 4.86 23.77
CA LEU A 104 6.73 3.39 23.72
C LEU A 104 7.95 2.76 23.02
N SER A 105 8.43 3.38 21.94
CA SER A 105 9.67 2.98 21.25
C SER A 105 10.91 3.11 22.14
N ARG A 106 10.99 4.14 23.00
CA ARG A 106 12.10 4.32 23.96
C ARG A 106 12.07 3.30 25.09
N PHE A 107 10.89 2.97 25.61
CA PHE A 107 10.75 1.92 26.63
C PHE A 107 11.08 0.52 26.07
N ALA A 108 10.74 0.24 24.82
CA ALA A 108 11.13 -1.01 24.16
C ALA A 108 12.66 -1.13 23.94
N SER A 109 13.38 0.00 23.79
CA SER A 109 14.86 0.00 23.69
C SER A 109 15.56 -0.34 25.01
N LEU A 110 14.86 -0.30 26.15
CA LEU A 110 15.40 -0.63 27.47
C LEU A 110 15.26 -2.12 27.84
N GLY A 111 14.83 -2.97 26.90
CA GLY A 111 14.79 -4.43 27.11
C GLY A 111 13.72 -4.93 28.08
N VAL A 112 12.69 -4.13 28.38
CA VAL A 112 11.67 -4.45 29.42
C VAL A 112 10.53 -5.35 28.91
N GLN A 113 10.63 -5.95 27.71
CA GLN A 113 9.56 -6.81 27.17
C GLN A 113 10.08 -8.06 26.46
N ASP A 114 10.93 -8.86 27.13
CA ASP A 114 11.21 -10.24 26.67
C ASP A 114 10.10 -11.23 27.11
N ASP A 115 9.18 -10.83 28.00
CA ASP A 115 8.19 -11.73 28.63
C ASP A 115 6.71 -11.38 28.40
N LEU A 116 6.37 -10.38 27.58
CA LEU A 116 4.98 -10.16 27.16
C LEU A 116 4.75 -10.80 25.79
N ARG A 117 4.82 -12.14 25.77
CA ARG A 117 4.03 -12.93 24.82
C ARG A 117 2.54 -12.72 25.15
N ILE A 118 2.02 -11.53 24.90
CA ILE A 118 0.59 -11.39 24.68
C ILE A 118 0.34 -12.22 23.44
N ASP A 119 -0.43 -13.28 23.60
CA ASP A 119 -0.83 -14.21 22.54
C ASP A 119 -1.55 -13.45 21.41
N ASN A 120 -0.78 -12.76 20.57
CA ASN A 120 -1.28 -12.05 19.41
C ASN A 120 -1.37 -13.02 18.23
N TRP A 121 -1.94 -14.20 18.49
CA TRP A 121 -2.21 -15.24 17.51
C TRP A 121 -3.21 -14.77 16.44
N ASN A 122 -3.91 -13.67 16.70
CA ASN A 122 -4.95 -13.11 15.84
C ASN A 122 -4.46 -12.01 14.89
N ALA A 123 -3.27 -11.42 15.10
CA ALA A 123 -2.75 -10.43 14.15
C ALA A 123 -2.33 -11.12 12.85
N LYS A 124 -3.10 -10.85 11.79
CA LYS A 124 -2.90 -11.47 10.47
C LYS A 124 -1.81 -10.81 9.67
N ALA A 125 -1.46 -9.58 9.99
CA ALA A 125 -0.42 -8.82 9.32
C ALA A 125 0.65 -8.36 10.30
N VAL A 126 1.86 -8.24 9.78
CA VAL A 126 3.01 -7.64 10.47
C VAL A 126 3.64 -6.63 9.53
N SER A 127 4.16 -5.53 10.07
CA SER A 127 4.91 -4.56 9.28
C SER A 127 6.40 -4.70 9.55
N LEU A 128 7.21 -4.61 8.50
CA LEU A 128 8.67 -4.68 8.56
C LEU A 128 9.28 -3.43 7.94
N ALA A 129 10.24 -2.84 8.64
CA ALA A 129 11.07 -1.77 8.14
C ALA A 129 12.50 -1.89 8.69
N CYS A 130 13.44 -1.34 7.94
CA CYS A 130 14.85 -1.35 8.27
C CYS A 130 15.42 0.06 8.15
N LYS A 131 16.51 0.32 8.87
CA LYS A 131 17.42 1.43 8.61
C LYS A 131 18.76 0.89 8.17
N MET A 132 19.31 1.54 7.16
CA MET A 132 20.47 1.09 6.41
C MET A 132 21.63 2.04 6.63
N VAL A 133 22.83 1.48 6.67
CA VAL A 133 24.10 2.19 6.62
C VAL A 133 24.79 1.89 5.29
N GLY A 134 25.71 2.75 4.88
CA GLY A 134 26.53 2.59 3.69
C GLY A 134 27.72 1.66 3.91
N GLY A 135 27.91 0.74 2.98
CA GLY A 135 29.09 -0.10 2.82
C GLY A 135 29.71 0.04 1.43
N GLY A 136 30.73 -0.77 1.16
CA GLY A 136 31.52 -0.68 -0.08
C GLY A 136 32.53 0.47 -0.04
N SER A 137 33.42 0.53 -1.04
CA SER A 137 34.51 1.51 -1.10
C SER A 137 34.03 2.96 -1.16
N ASP A 138 32.81 3.18 -1.68
CA ASP A 138 32.20 4.50 -1.87
C ASP A 138 31.01 4.77 -0.94
N GLY A 139 30.63 3.81 -0.09
CA GLY A 139 29.48 3.93 0.81
C GLY A 139 28.11 3.84 0.13
N SER A 140 28.06 3.46 -1.16
CA SER A 140 26.83 3.38 -1.95
C SER A 140 25.98 2.14 -1.64
N LEU A 141 26.59 1.09 -1.09
CA LEU A 141 25.89 -0.15 -0.81
C LEU A 141 25.04 -0.01 0.47
N ASP A 142 23.75 -0.29 0.37
CA ASP A 142 22.87 -0.35 1.53
C ASP A 142 23.07 -1.64 2.33
N LEU A 143 23.44 -1.49 3.60
CA LEU A 143 23.58 -2.57 4.57
C LEU A 143 22.57 -2.39 5.70
N CYS A 144 21.77 -3.41 5.99
CA CYS A 144 20.83 -3.36 7.10
C CYS A 144 21.57 -3.24 8.45
N ALA A 145 21.23 -2.23 9.24
CA ALA A 145 21.85 -1.95 10.54
C ALA A 145 20.86 -1.90 11.70
N LYS A 146 19.57 -1.67 11.42
CA LYS A 146 18.50 -1.71 12.42
C LYS A 146 17.22 -2.23 11.77
N VAL A 147 16.50 -3.10 12.44
CA VAL A 147 15.26 -3.70 11.95
C VAL A 147 14.16 -3.57 12.99
N CYS A 148 12.92 -3.40 12.54
CA CYS A 148 11.74 -3.44 13.39
C CYS A 148 10.60 -4.22 12.72
N ILE A 149 9.90 -5.04 13.52
CA ILE A 149 8.66 -5.69 13.19
C ILE A 149 7.61 -5.28 14.22
N ILE A 150 6.43 -4.90 13.74
CA ILE A 150 5.25 -4.62 14.58
C ILE A 150 4.05 -5.45 14.13
N ASP A 151 3.06 -5.59 14.99
CA ASP A 151 1.75 -6.15 14.65
C ASP A 151 0.75 -5.09 14.12
N GLU A 152 -0.48 -5.51 13.81
CA GLU A 152 -1.58 -4.63 13.35
C GLU A 152 -2.02 -3.57 14.39
N TYR A 153 -1.64 -3.76 15.65
CA TYR A 153 -1.97 -2.90 16.79
C TYR A 153 -0.83 -1.97 17.21
N GLU A 154 0.24 -1.90 16.40
CA GLU A 154 1.41 -1.03 16.63
C GLU A 154 2.32 -1.48 17.77
N ASN A 155 2.17 -2.72 18.27
CA ASN A 155 3.09 -3.29 19.26
C ASN A 155 4.34 -3.83 18.58
N ILE A 156 5.49 -3.62 19.20
CA ILE A 156 6.79 -4.12 18.71
C ILE A 156 6.88 -5.61 18.99
N LEU A 157 6.91 -6.41 17.93
CA LEU A 157 7.16 -7.86 18.02
C LEU A 157 8.65 -8.16 18.05
N PHE A 158 9.44 -7.38 17.30
CA PHE A 158 10.88 -7.54 17.24
C PHE A 158 11.54 -6.24 16.84
N ARG A 159 12.64 -5.89 17.53
CA ARG A 159 13.48 -4.76 17.16
C ARG A 159 14.90 -5.07 17.59
N SER A 160 15.84 -4.87 16.68
CA SER A 160 17.25 -5.17 16.96
C SER A 160 18.16 -4.33 16.07
N TYR A 161 19.35 -4.05 16.59
CA TYR A 161 20.46 -3.71 15.72
C TYR A 161 20.92 -4.98 14.98
N VAL A 162 21.36 -4.81 13.75
CA VAL A 162 21.82 -5.88 12.86
C VAL A 162 23.30 -5.67 12.61
N LYS A 163 24.10 -6.70 12.82
CA LYS A 163 25.53 -6.68 12.48
C LYS A 163 25.67 -6.87 10.97
N PRO A 164 26.12 -5.85 10.22
CA PRO A 164 26.28 -5.96 8.78
C PRO A 164 27.32 -7.02 8.40
N TYR A 165 27.13 -7.68 7.26
CA TYR A 165 28.07 -8.70 6.77
C TYR A 165 29.33 -8.09 6.10
N LEU A 166 29.27 -6.81 5.73
CA LEU A 166 30.39 -6.03 5.19
C LEU A 166 30.78 -4.88 6.14
N PRO A 167 32.02 -4.38 6.08
CA PRO A 167 32.43 -3.19 6.82
C PRO A 167 31.57 -1.97 6.45
N VAL A 168 31.13 -1.24 7.48
CA VAL A 168 30.39 0.01 7.32
C VAL A 168 31.37 1.13 7.03
N THR A 169 31.17 1.81 5.89
CA THR A 169 31.97 2.96 5.46
C THR A 169 31.24 4.29 5.68
N ASN A 170 29.91 4.27 5.78
CA ASN A 170 29.11 5.46 6.07
C ASN A 170 27.91 5.11 6.95
N TYR A 171 27.87 5.60 8.20
CA TYR A 171 26.77 5.30 9.13
C TYR A 171 25.49 6.12 8.88
N ARG A 172 25.55 7.14 8.02
CA ARG A 172 24.42 8.05 7.74
C ARG A 172 23.87 8.68 9.03
N TYR A 173 24.76 9.13 9.91
CA TYR A 173 24.45 9.56 11.29
C TYR A 173 23.31 10.57 11.37
N GLU A 174 23.30 11.56 10.48
CA GLU A 174 22.31 12.64 10.45
C GLU A 174 20.88 12.13 10.22
N ILE A 175 20.75 10.96 9.59
CA ILE A 175 19.47 10.35 9.24
C ILE A 175 19.13 9.24 10.24
N THR A 176 20.07 8.32 10.49
CA THR A 176 19.78 7.07 11.22
C THR A 176 20.11 7.11 12.71
N GLY A 177 21.01 8.01 13.12
CA GLY A 177 21.56 8.04 14.49
C GLY A 177 22.35 6.79 14.89
N ILE A 178 22.70 5.90 13.95
CA ILE A 178 23.37 4.63 14.26
C ILE A 178 24.85 4.88 14.53
N ARG A 179 25.34 4.40 15.67
CA ARG A 179 26.74 4.49 16.08
C ARG A 179 27.46 3.14 15.99
N PRO A 180 28.78 3.13 15.72
CA PRO A 180 29.60 1.90 15.66
C PRO A 180 29.44 1.05 16.92
N GLU A 181 29.34 1.69 18.09
CA GLU A 181 29.11 1.03 19.36
C GLU A 181 27.85 0.16 19.36
N TYR A 182 26.77 0.58 18.69
CA TYR A 182 25.52 -0.19 18.60
C TYR A 182 25.64 -1.42 17.69
N LEU A 183 26.61 -1.44 16.77
CA LEU A 183 26.81 -2.53 15.82
C LEU A 183 27.83 -3.57 16.28
N ARG A 184 28.65 -3.25 17.30
CA ARG A 184 29.71 -4.14 17.81
C ARG A 184 29.16 -5.48 18.30
N ASP A 185 28.14 -5.40 19.15
CA ASP A 185 27.47 -6.53 19.79
C ASP A 185 26.07 -6.79 19.20
N ALA A 186 25.81 -6.26 18.00
CA ALA A 186 24.54 -6.42 17.31
C ALA A 186 24.29 -7.86 16.85
N MET A 187 23.02 -8.20 16.67
CA MET A 187 22.59 -9.52 16.25
C MET A 187 23.09 -9.83 14.82
N PRO A 188 23.73 -10.99 14.58
CA PRO A 188 24.14 -11.37 13.23
C PRO A 188 22.95 -11.49 12.27
N LEU A 189 23.13 -11.08 11.02
CA LEU A 189 22.07 -11.09 10.00
C LEU A 189 21.32 -12.43 9.90
N LYS A 190 22.04 -13.57 9.96
CA LYS A 190 21.42 -14.91 9.94
C LYS A 190 20.44 -15.17 11.10
N GLN A 191 20.70 -14.61 12.28
CA GLN A 191 19.78 -14.75 13.40
C GLN A 191 18.55 -13.84 13.23
N VAL A 192 18.77 -12.63 12.70
CA VAL A 192 17.69 -11.71 12.33
C VAL A 192 16.77 -12.34 11.28
N GLN A 193 17.33 -12.89 10.21
CA GLN A 193 16.59 -13.60 9.15
C GLN A 193 15.67 -14.69 9.73
N ARG A 194 16.21 -15.55 10.61
CA ARG A 194 15.43 -16.60 11.27
C ARG A 194 14.27 -16.03 12.08
N LYS A 195 14.52 -15.01 12.91
CA LYS A 195 13.44 -14.35 13.67
C LYS A 195 12.36 -13.76 12.76
N ILE A 196 12.75 -13.08 11.67
CA ILE A 196 11.79 -12.53 10.70
C ILE A 196 10.95 -13.66 10.09
N GLN A 197 11.59 -14.74 9.64
CA GLN A 197 10.90 -15.91 9.10
C GLN A 197 9.94 -16.53 10.12
N ASP A 198 10.34 -16.65 11.39
CA ASP A 198 9.48 -17.20 12.45
C ASP A 198 8.21 -16.36 12.64
N PHE A 199 8.33 -15.03 12.64
CA PHE A 199 7.17 -14.13 12.74
C PHE A 199 6.25 -14.22 11.51
N LEU A 200 6.82 -14.34 10.31
CA LEU A 200 6.05 -14.44 9.07
C LEU A 200 5.35 -15.79 8.92
N CYS A 201 6.05 -16.87 9.22
CA CYS A 201 5.55 -18.24 9.10
C CYS A 201 4.53 -18.58 10.19
N ASN A 202 4.64 -17.98 11.38
CA ASN A 202 3.72 -18.19 12.50
C ASN A 202 3.44 -19.67 12.80
N GLY A 203 4.51 -20.48 12.79
CA GLY A 203 4.45 -21.92 13.03
C GLY A 203 3.99 -22.77 11.84
N GLU A 204 3.79 -22.19 10.65
CA GLU A 204 3.61 -22.94 9.40
C GLU A 204 4.93 -23.10 8.64
N PRO A 205 5.24 -24.30 8.14
CA PRO A 205 6.41 -24.46 7.30
C PRO A 205 6.22 -23.76 5.96
N ILE A 206 7.30 -23.17 5.43
CA ILE A 206 7.27 -22.30 4.25
C ILE A 206 6.61 -22.94 3.01
N TRP A 207 6.75 -24.26 2.84
CA TRP A 207 6.17 -25.01 1.73
C TRP A 207 4.66 -25.27 1.86
N LYS A 208 4.08 -25.07 3.05
CA LYS A 208 2.63 -25.17 3.28
C LYS A 208 1.93 -23.82 3.25
N ILE A 209 2.65 -22.71 3.07
CA ILE A 209 2.04 -21.39 3.05
C ILE A 209 1.08 -21.32 1.85
N ARG A 210 -0.19 -21.12 2.16
CA ARG A 210 -1.26 -21.00 1.18
C ARG A 210 -1.69 -19.54 1.05
N PRO A 211 -2.21 -19.15 -0.12
CA PRO A 211 -2.79 -17.83 -0.32
C PRO A 211 -3.99 -17.52 0.58
N ARG A 212 -4.72 -18.55 1.00
CA ARG A 212 -5.83 -18.46 1.94
C ARG A 212 -5.80 -19.63 2.91
N GLY A 213 -6.28 -19.38 4.13
CA GLY A 213 -6.54 -20.41 5.14
C GLY A 213 -5.28 -20.97 5.83
N GLY A 214 -4.15 -20.26 5.76
CA GLY A 214 -2.95 -20.54 6.54
C GLY A 214 -2.81 -19.58 7.74
N ARG A 215 -1.90 -19.92 8.64
CA ARG A 215 -1.47 -19.12 9.79
C ARG A 215 -0.37 -18.12 9.45
N ALA A 216 0.25 -18.25 8.28
CA ALA A 216 1.26 -17.30 7.80
C ALA A 216 0.70 -15.87 7.79
N ARG A 217 1.54 -14.92 8.23
CA ARG A 217 1.17 -13.51 8.36
C ARG A 217 1.51 -12.74 7.08
N ILE A 218 0.66 -11.78 6.77
CA ILE A 218 0.86 -10.81 5.69
C ILE A 218 2.00 -9.86 6.08
N LEU A 219 2.96 -9.66 5.18
CA LEU A 219 4.06 -8.72 5.37
C LEU A 219 3.73 -7.37 4.73
N VAL A 220 3.65 -6.33 5.55
CA VAL A 220 3.40 -4.95 5.13
C VAL A 220 4.71 -4.16 5.16
N GLY A 221 4.92 -3.30 4.18
CA GLY A 221 6.09 -2.40 4.19
C GLY A 221 6.05 -1.36 3.08
N HIS A 222 7.20 -0.71 2.86
CA HIS A 222 7.40 0.28 1.82
C HIS A 222 8.70 -0.01 1.09
N GLY A 223 8.63 -0.41 -0.19
CA GLY A 223 9.80 -0.84 -0.95
C GLY A 223 10.38 -2.16 -0.42
N LEU A 224 9.51 -3.16 -0.24
CA LEU A 224 9.87 -4.43 0.39
C LEU A 224 10.97 -5.17 -0.38
N ASP A 225 11.01 -5.05 -1.71
CA ASP A 225 12.06 -5.67 -2.53
C ASP A 225 13.47 -5.22 -2.10
N HIS A 226 13.65 -3.93 -1.83
CA HIS A 226 14.92 -3.38 -1.37
C HIS A 226 15.24 -3.84 0.06
N ILE A 227 14.24 -3.85 0.95
CA ILE A 227 14.39 -4.30 2.34
C ILE A 227 14.80 -5.79 2.39
N LEU A 228 14.09 -6.65 1.65
CA LEU A 228 14.34 -8.09 1.61
C LEU A 228 15.70 -8.40 1.00
N LYS A 229 16.12 -7.65 -0.04
CA LYS A 229 17.47 -7.76 -0.60
C LYS A 229 18.55 -7.40 0.42
N CYS A 230 18.37 -6.31 1.18
CA CYS A 230 19.32 -5.92 2.24
C CYS A 230 19.37 -6.91 3.41
N LEU A 231 18.28 -7.64 3.62
CA LEU A 231 18.18 -8.71 4.61
C LEU A 231 18.62 -10.07 4.08
N ASP A 232 19.00 -10.17 2.80
CA ASP A 232 19.35 -11.43 2.12
C ASP A 232 18.26 -12.51 2.32
N LEU A 233 16.99 -12.09 2.18
CA LEU A 233 15.83 -12.96 2.31
C LEU A 233 15.31 -13.32 0.91
N GLU A 234 15.59 -14.55 0.47
CA GLU A 234 15.04 -15.11 -0.77
C GLU A 234 13.66 -15.73 -0.53
N TYR A 235 12.65 -15.28 -1.30
CA TYR A 235 11.33 -15.88 -1.29
C TYR A 235 10.91 -16.27 -2.72
N PRO A 236 10.20 -17.40 -2.90
CA PRO A 236 9.68 -17.76 -4.22
C PRO A 236 8.72 -16.68 -4.73
N ALA A 237 8.93 -16.21 -5.97
CA ALA A 237 8.17 -15.09 -6.56
C ALA A 237 6.64 -15.22 -6.47
N LYS A 238 6.11 -16.45 -6.45
CA LYS A 238 4.67 -16.72 -6.30
C LYS A 238 4.13 -16.46 -4.88
N LEU A 239 4.95 -16.60 -3.84
CA LEU A 239 4.59 -16.31 -2.44
C LEU A 239 4.68 -14.80 -2.16
N ILE A 240 5.63 -14.11 -2.81
CA ILE A 240 5.85 -12.66 -2.72
C ILE A 240 4.56 -11.89 -3.00
N PHE A 241 3.89 -12.15 -4.14
CA PHE A 241 2.70 -11.39 -4.53
C PHE A 241 1.50 -11.56 -3.59
N ILE A 242 1.43 -12.69 -2.91
CA ILE A 242 0.25 -13.10 -2.15
C ILE A 242 0.34 -12.63 -0.70
N ILE A 243 1.53 -12.73 -0.12
CA ILE A 243 1.81 -12.44 1.29
C ILE A 243 2.20 -10.97 1.48
N TYR A 244 2.74 -10.31 0.45
CA TYR A 244 3.30 -8.97 0.62
C TYR A 244 2.31 -7.87 0.26
N ARG A 245 2.37 -6.79 1.04
CA ARG A 245 1.56 -5.58 0.90
C ARG A 245 2.53 -4.41 0.90
N ASP A 246 3.08 -4.14 -0.27
CA ASP A 246 4.04 -3.06 -0.48
C ASP A 246 3.30 -1.75 -0.83
N THR A 247 3.37 -0.78 0.08
CA THR A 247 2.77 0.54 -0.10
C THR A 247 3.43 1.36 -1.21
N ALA A 248 4.67 1.06 -1.60
CA ALA A 248 5.37 1.76 -2.69
C ALA A 248 4.88 1.32 -4.08
N ASN A 249 4.46 0.06 -4.19
CA ASN A 249 4.06 -0.59 -5.46
C ASN A 249 2.56 -0.86 -5.55
N TYR A 250 1.77 -0.44 -4.54
CA TYR A 250 0.32 -0.61 -4.56
C TYR A 250 -0.33 0.45 -5.47
N PRO A 251 -0.94 0.08 -6.61
CA PRO A 251 -1.34 1.05 -7.64
C PRO A 251 -2.23 2.21 -7.15
N PRO A 252 -3.18 2.00 -6.22
CA PRO A 252 -3.95 3.11 -5.65
C PRO A 252 -3.10 4.17 -4.92
N LEU A 253 -1.93 3.83 -4.41
CA LEU A 253 -1.02 4.74 -3.70
C LEU A 253 0.11 5.30 -4.59
N MET A 254 0.27 4.80 -5.81
CA MET A 254 1.32 5.23 -6.73
C MET A 254 1.02 6.58 -7.38
N LYS A 255 2.07 7.21 -7.89
CA LYS A 255 1.96 8.42 -8.69
C LYS A 255 1.23 8.16 -9.99
N THR A 256 0.71 9.23 -10.58
CA THR A 256 0.13 9.20 -11.95
C THR A 256 1.16 8.73 -13.00
N SER A 257 2.45 8.96 -12.76
CA SER A 257 3.57 8.47 -13.56
C SER A 257 3.91 6.98 -13.37
N LYS A 258 3.16 6.25 -12.54
CA LYS A 258 3.46 4.86 -12.11
C LYS A 258 4.79 4.71 -11.37
N LEU A 259 5.33 5.81 -10.83
CA LEU A 259 6.45 5.78 -9.89
C LEU A 259 5.92 5.68 -8.45
N SER A 260 6.75 5.16 -7.56
CA SER A 260 6.42 5.11 -6.14
C SER A 260 6.38 6.53 -5.54
N ASN A 261 5.46 6.71 -4.60
CA ASN A 261 5.43 7.85 -3.72
C ASN A 261 6.34 7.60 -2.52
N SER A 262 6.92 8.65 -1.93
CA SER A 262 7.69 8.49 -0.69
C SER A 262 6.75 8.18 0.48
N LEU A 263 7.21 7.38 1.44
CA LEU A 263 6.43 7.09 2.65
C LEU A 263 6.04 8.38 3.39
N LYS A 264 6.93 9.39 3.39
CA LYS A 264 6.66 10.72 3.96
C LYS A 264 5.46 11.40 3.30
N TYR A 265 5.40 11.40 1.97
CA TYR A 265 4.24 11.94 1.24
C TYR A 265 2.97 11.14 1.54
N LEU A 266 3.03 9.81 1.45
CA LEU A 266 1.86 8.96 1.69
C LEU A 266 1.29 9.16 3.10
N THR A 267 2.15 9.24 4.10
CA THR A 267 1.76 9.44 5.50
C THR A 267 1.10 10.80 5.69
N LYS A 268 1.70 11.86 5.15
CA LYS A 268 1.12 13.20 5.23
C LYS A 268 -0.22 13.30 4.51
N ALA A 269 -0.28 12.79 3.27
CA ALA A 269 -1.46 12.93 2.42
C ALA A 269 -2.64 12.07 2.88
N TYR A 270 -2.39 10.86 3.37
CA TYR A 270 -3.46 9.87 3.65
C TYR A 270 -3.66 9.54 5.12
N LEU A 271 -2.71 9.89 6.00
CA LEU A 271 -2.85 9.71 7.46
C LEU A 271 -2.89 11.05 8.21
N GLY A 272 -2.41 12.15 7.63
CA GLY A 272 -2.53 13.50 8.17
C GLY A 272 -1.46 13.89 9.20
N TYR A 273 -0.32 13.21 9.22
CA TYR A 273 0.83 13.56 10.06
C TYR A 273 2.16 13.42 9.30
N ASP A 274 3.19 14.10 9.78
CA ASP A 274 4.55 14.06 9.22
C ASP A 274 5.41 13.02 9.96
N ILE A 275 6.21 12.26 9.21
CA ILE A 275 7.27 11.36 9.73
C ILE A 275 8.65 11.90 9.34
N HIS A 276 9.72 11.33 9.93
CA HIS A 276 11.10 11.75 9.65
C HIS A 276 11.31 13.25 9.94
N THR A 277 10.81 13.69 11.10
CA THR A 277 10.99 15.06 11.62
C THR A 277 12.27 15.20 12.46
N GLY A 278 12.95 14.09 12.74
CA GLY A 278 14.27 14.00 13.37
C GLY A 278 15.01 12.76 12.87
N LEU A 279 15.75 12.10 13.77
CA LEU A 279 16.40 10.83 13.46
C LEU A 279 15.36 9.77 13.10
N GLU A 280 15.55 9.11 11.97
CA GLU A 280 14.61 8.14 11.45
C GLU A 280 14.72 6.81 12.20
N ASP A 281 13.60 6.35 12.75
CA ASP A 281 13.50 5.04 13.39
C ASP A 281 12.65 4.07 12.55
N PRO A 282 13.06 2.80 12.39
CA PRO A 282 12.26 1.85 11.61
C PRO A 282 10.88 1.58 12.24
N TYR A 283 10.68 1.85 13.54
CA TYR A 283 9.36 1.76 14.16
C TYR A 283 8.36 2.75 13.55
N GLU A 284 8.76 4.00 13.30
CA GLU A 284 7.88 5.01 12.71
C GLU A 284 7.43 4.59 11.31
N ASP A 285 8.37 4.06 10.52
CA ASP A 285 8.08 3.54 9.18
C ASP A 285 7.08 2.38 9.24
N CYS A 286 7.32 1.42 10.13
CA CYS A 286 6.41 0.29 10.35
C CYS A 286 5.00 0.74 10.71
N VAL A 287 4.86 1.70 11.63
CA VAL A 287 3.56 2.22 12.05
C VAL A 287 2.87 2.93 10.88
N ALA A 288 3.60 3.76 10.13
CA ALA A 288 3.07 4.45 8.97
C ALA A 288 2.58 3.48 7.89
N THR A 289 3.37 2.46 7.53
CA THR A 289 2.98 1.45 6.54
C THR A 289 1.83 0.60 7.00
N MET A 290 1.79 0.19 8.28
CA MET A 290 0.68 -0.57 8.85
C MET A 290 -0.62 0.24 8.84
N ARG A 291 -0.57 1.53 9.19
CA ARG A 291 -1.74 2.43 9.15
C ARG A 291 -2.24 2.66 7.72
N LEU A 292 -1.34 2.84 6.75
CA LEU A 292 -1.70 2.90 5.33
C LEU A 292 -2.37 1.61 4.89
N TYR A 293 -1.80 0.45 5.23
CA TYR A 293 -2.38 -0.86 4.93
C TYR A 293 -3.79 -1.00 5.51
N ARG A 294 -3.98 -0.69 6.80
CA ARG A 294 -5.30 -0.73 7.44
C ARG A 294 -6.31 0.19 6.76
N ARG A 295 -5.89 1.39 6.33
CA ARG A 295 -6.75 2.35 5.61
C ARG A 295 -7.19 1.85 4.24
N MET A 296 -6.32 1.14 3.51
CA MET A 296 -6.66 0.54 2.22
C MET A 296 -7.48 -0.75 2.40
N LYS A 297 -7.19 -1.52 3.43
CA LYS A 297 -7.95 -2.72 3.83
C LYS A 297 -9.39 -2.36 4.24
N SER A 298 -9.61 -1.21 4.86
CA SER A 298 -10.93 -0.75 5.29
C SER A 298 -11.78 -0.12 4.17
N GLN A 299 -11.30 -0.08 2.92
CA GLN A 299 -12.08 0.49 1.81
C GLN A 299 -13.34 -0.35 1.54
N ALA A 300 -14.48 0.32 1.48
CA ALA A 300 -15.78 -0.31 1.24
C ALA A 300 -16.04 -0.46 -0.26
N HIS A 301 -15.57 -1.57 -0.84
CA HIS A 301 -15.89 -1.94 -2.22
C HIS A 301 -17.07 -2.92 -2.27
N ARG A 302 -17.90 -2.83 -3.32
CA ARG A 302 -19.00 -3.79 -3.55
C ARG A 302 -18.46 -5.21 -3.59
N ASN A 303 -19.19 -6.14 -2.98
CA ASN A 303 -18.87 -7.56 -3.02
C ASN A 303 -19.24 -8.12 -4.40
N GLU A 304 -18.24 -8.26 -5.26
CA GLU A 304 -18.34 -9.12 -6.43
C GLU A 304 -17.85 -10.52 -6.02
N ASN A 305 -18.58 -11.57 -6.45
CA ASN A 305 -18.20 -12.97 -6.21
C ASN A 305 -16.89 -13.25 -6.97
N TYR A 306 -15.74 -13.11 -6.30
CA TYR A 306 -14.42 -13.09 -6.93
C TYR A 306 -13.54 -14.31 -6.59
N PRO A 307 -12.97 -14.97 -7.62
CA PRO A 307 -11.72 -15.72 -7.52
C PRO A 307 -10.50 -14.77 -7.36
N LEU A 308 -9.37 -15.31 -6.87
CA LEU A 308 -8.14 -14.56 -6.52
C LEU A 308 -7.54 -13.76 -7.69
N ALA A 309 -6.75 -12.71 -7.43
CA ALA A 309 -5.95 -12.02 -8.47
C ALA A 309 -4.91 -12.93 -9.16
N THR A 310 -4.59 -14.06 -8.54
CA THR A 310 -3.74 -15.12 -9.09
C THR A 310 -4.50 -16.17 -9.88
N ASP A 311 -5.84 -16.12 -9.87
CA ASP A 311 -6.65 -17.02 -10.68
C ASP A 311 -6.51 -16.62 -12.16
N PRO A 312 -6.18 -17.55 -13.08
CA PRO A 312 -6.22 -17.29 -14.51
C PRO A 312 -7.52 -16.62 -14.99
N GLN A 313 -8.64 -16.84 -14.29
CA GLN A 313 -9.95 -16.23 -14.57
C GLN A 313 -10.06 -14.73 -14.20
N ASN A 314 -9.12 -14.20 -13.40
CA ASN A 314 -9.08 -12.78 -13.02
C ASN A 314 -8.21 -11.93 -13.96
N LYS A 315 -7.59 -12.55 -14.97
CA LYS A 315 -7.02 -11.79 -16.09
C LYS A 315 -8.17 -11.16 -16.86
N ASN A 316 -8.09 -9.85 -17.05
CA ASN A 316 -9.05 -9.05 -17.79
C ASN A 316 -9.48 -9.80 -19.06
N ASN A 317 -10.72 -10.28 -19.10
CA ASN A 317 -11.12 -11.38 -19.98
C ASN A 317 -11.27 -10.94 -21.45
N PHE A 318 -10.95 -9.69 -21.77
CA PHE A 318 -10.98 -9.13 -23.12
C PHE A 318 -10.17 -9.93 -24.14
N ALA A 319 -9.15 -10.69 -23.71
CA ALA A 319 -8.37 -11.56 -24.59
C ALA A 319 -9.19 -12.73 -25.17
N SER A 320 -10.27 -13.14 -24.52
CA SER A 320 -11.16 -14.22 -24.98
C SER A 320 -12.26 -13.76 -25.93
N TRP A 321 -12.42 -12.44 -26.13
CA TRP A 321 -13.47 -11.86 -26.99
C TRP A 321 -12.90 -11.39 -28.32
N ARG A 322 -13.67 -11.53 -29.41
CA ARG A 322 -13.30 -10.96 -30.70
C ARG A 322 -13.54 -9.45 -30.69
N GLN A 323 -12.72 -8.71 -31.44
CA GLN A 323 -12.83 -7.24 -31.57
C GLN A 323 -14.25 -6.81 -31.96
N SER A 324 -14.86 -7.49 -32.94
CA SER A 324 -16.21 -7.18 -33.43
C SER A 324 -17.32 -7.42 -32.40
N GLU A 325 -17.11 -8.30 -31.42
CA GLU A 325 -18.06 -8.56 -30.33
C GLU A 325 -17.98 -7.43 -29.29
N LEU A 326 -16.77 -7.00 -28.93
CA LEU A 326 -16.55 -5.89 -28.00
C LEU A 326 -17.04 -4.55 -28.55
N GLU A 327 -16.91 -4.32 -29.86
CA GLU A 327 -17.40 -3.10 -30.50
C GLU A 327 -18.93 -3.01 -30.55
N ARG A 328 -19.64 -4.14 -30.44
CA ARG A 328 -21.11 -4.18 -30.34
C ARG A 328 -21.61 -3.91 -28.92
N MET A 329 -20.79 -4.14 -27.90
CA MET A 329 -21.16 -3.90 -26.51
C MET A 329 -21.30 -2.41 -26.21
N ASN A 330 -22.22 -2.05 -25.32
CA ASN A 330 -22.31 -0.69 -24.80
C ASN A 330 -21.18 -0.42 -23.76
N PRO A 331 -20.90 0.85 -23.39
CA PRO A 331 -19.83 1.16 -22.44
C PRO A 331 -19.97 0.52 -21.04
N ASP A 332 -21.21 0.31 -20.56
CA ASP A 332 -21.47 -0.30 -19.26
C ASP A 332 -21.23 -1.82 -19.29
N GLU A 333 -21.56 -2.48 -20.40
CA GLU A 333 -21.24 -3.89 -20.66
C GLU A 333 -19.72 -4.09 -20.71
N LEU A 334 -18.99 -3.21 -21.40
CA LEU A 334 -17.51 -3.24 -21.42
C LEU A 334 -16.93 -3.06 -20.01
N LEU A 335 -17.53 -2.20 -19.18
CA LEU A 335 -17.10 -2.04 -17.79
C LEU A 335 -17.43 -3.27 -16.94
N SER A 336 -18.57 -3.92 -17.16
CA SER A 336 -19.00 -5.10 -16.39
C SER A 336 -18.10 -6.32 -16.56
N ILE A 337 -17.39 -6.43 -17.70
CA ILE A 337 -16.42 -7.50 -17.97
C ILE A 337 -14.98 -7.08 -17.63
N SER A 338 -14.75 -5.79 -17.37
CA SER A 338 -13.43 -5.27 -17.01
C SER A 338 -13.04 -5.68 -15.59
N ARG A 339 -11.76 -5.98 -15.38
CA ARG A 339 -11.21 -6.44 -14.10
C ARG A 339 -9.97 -5.64 -13.71
N SER A 340 -9.73 -5.56 -12.40
CA SER A 340 -8.53 -4.92 -11.84
C SER A 340 -7.28 -5.69 -12.25
N ASP A 341 -6.20 -4.98 -12.57
CA ASP A 341 -4.86 -5.54 -12.78
C ASP A 341 -4.06 -5.67 -11.47
N PHE A 342 -4.66 -5.35 -10.32
CA PHE A 342 -4.01 -5.45 -9.01
C PHE A 342 -4.93 -6.08 -7.95
N TYR A 343 -4.30 -6.69 -6.95
CA TYR A 343 -4.99 -7.25 -5.79
C TYR A 343 -5.37 -6.14 -4.80
N CYS A 344 -6.67 -5.92 -4.57
CA CYS A 344 -7.15 -4.91 -3.65
C CYS A 344 -7.10 -5.39 -2.19
N TRP A 345 -6.49 -4.61 -1.29
CA TRP A 345 -6.29 -5.01 0.10
C TRP A 345 -7.59 -5.09 0.90
N CYS A 346 -8.70 -4.56 0.41
CA CYS A 346 -10.03 -4.79 1.00
C CYS A 346 -10.45 -6.26 1.00
N LEU A 347 -9.82 -7.08 0.14
CA LEU A 347 -10.08 -8.51 0.04
C LEU A 347 -9.44 -9.30 1.20
N ASP A 348 -8.42 -8.75 1.88
CA ASP A 348 -7.80 -9.37 3.07
C ASP A 348 -8.77 -9.46 4.27
N ASN A 349 -9.87 -8.70 4.24
CA ASN A 349 -10.94 -8.77 5.25
C ASN A 349 -11.92 -9.92 5.02
N LYS A 350 -11.99 -10.48 3.81
CA LYS A 350 -13.11 -11.34 3.37
C LYS A 350 -12.84 -12.83 3.48
N ASP A 351 -11.76 -13.25 4.14
CA ASP A 351 -11.38 -14.65 4.29
C ASP A 351 -12.18 -15.42 5.38
N TYR A 352 -13.38 -14.95 5.75
CA TYR A 352 -14.28 -15.63 6.68
C TYR A 352 -15.75 -15.49 6.26
N VAL A 353 -16.13 -16.21 5.20
CA VAL A 353 -17.42 -16.91 5.15
C VAL A 353 -17.16 -18.32 4.65
#